data_AF-A0A6C0LQA2-F1
#
_entry.id   AF-A0A6C0LQA2-F1
#
_cell.length_a   1.000
_cell.length_b   1.000
_cell.length_c   1.000
_cell.angle_alpha   90.00
_cell.angle_beta   90.00
_cell.angle_gamma   90.00
#
_symmetry.space_group_name_H-M   'P 1'
#
loop_
_entity.id
_entity.type
_entity.pdbx_description
1 polymer ?
#
loop_
_entity_poly.entity_id
_entity_poly.type
_entity_poly.pdbx_seq_one_letter_code
_entity_poly.pdbx_strand_id
1 'polypeptide(L)'
;MKVSLVTLAVGDKYIQEYNHLFRKSHEHYARRHGYDFRIITEPYDKSDYTFKPLSILSTKMFLCSYDWAQEYDLLVFVDADVIINPEAPAIHTAYDFGDKVGIVDEYSQPTRQMRIEHQRKSAKEVNSVPCSGLDNGEWDTCAMDYYRIHIEKHLATDMVFNTGVLVFQPRKHREFMENMFKKHKQEICAHKNGFHYEQVVIGYELQTNEKHIVMDNKWNAIWQMYKYTCGYELDTFLKNNYFVHLAGHVDYHVIPYLNTLF
;
A
#
# COMPACT_ATOMS: atom_id res chain seq x y z
N MET A 1 11.84 14.50 16.40
CA MET A 1 11.06 13.30 16.04
C MET A 1 11.94 12.43 15.17
N LYS A 2 12.09 11.14 15.47
CA LYS A 2 12.90 10.20 14.69
C LYS A 2 11.98 9.40 13.75
N VAL A 3 12.21 9.52 12.45
CA VAL A 3 11.37 8.94 11.39
C VAL A 3 12.18 7.98 10.55
N SER A 4 11.61 6.83 10.22
CA SER A 4 12.19 5.90 9.22
C SER A 4 11.27 5.82 8.02
N LEU A 5 11.81 6.05 6.82
CA LEU A 5 11.20 5.58 5.57
C LEU A 5 11.55 4.10 5.41
N VAL A 6 10.55 3.26 5.15
CA VAL A 6 10.72 1.80 5.09
C VAL A 6 10.09 1.28 3.82
N THR A 7 10.79 0.38 3.14
CA THR A 7 10.25 -0.34 1.98
C THR A 7 10.58 -1.82 2.08
N LEU A 8 9.88 -2.65 1.30
CA LEU A 8 10.05 -4.10 1.24
C LEU A 8 10.39 -4.52 -0.19
N ALA A 9 11.55 -5.16 -0.38
CA ALA A 9 11.97 -5.71 -1.66
C ALA A 9 12.63 -7.08 -1.43
N VAL A 10 11.89 -8.16 -1.62
CA VAL A 10 12.32 -9.52 -1.26
C VAL A 10 12.69 -10.33 -2.49
N GLY A 11 13.92 -10.84 -2.51
CA GLY A 11 14.46 -11.69 -3.58
C GLY A 11 15.23 -10.90 -4.64
N ASP A 12 16.31 -11.50 -5.15
CA ASP A 12 17.33 -10.80 -5.95
C ASP A 12 16.77 -10.05 -7.16
N LYS A 13 15.84 -10.67 -7.89
CA LYS A 13 15.19 -10.04 -9.05
C LYS A 13 14.45 -8.75 -8.64
N TYR A 14 13.64 -8.81 -7.59
CA TYR A 14 12.87 -7.67 -7.10
C TYR A 14 13.78 -6.59 -6.50
N ILE A 15 14.86 -6.98 -5.82
CA ILE A 15 15.86 -6.05 -5.31
C ILE A 15 16.56 -5.31 -6.46
N GLN A 16 16.96 -6.02 -7.52
CA GLN A 16 17.58 -5.42 -8.69
C GLN A 16 16.65 -4.43 -9.39
N GLU A 17 15.39 -4.82 -9.60
CA GLU A 17 14.38 -3.94 -10.20
C GLU A 17 14.12 -2.71 -9.32
N TYR A 18 13.92 -2.89 -8.02
CA TYR A 18 13.74 -1.80 -7.06
C TYR A 18 14.92 -0.82 -7.07
N ASN A 19 16.15 -1.34 -7.01
CA ASN A 19 17.37 -0.53 -7.04
C ASN A 19 17.48 0.27 -8.35
N HIS A 20 17.07 -0.32 -9.48
CA HIS A 20 17.13 0.32 -10.78
C HIS A 20 16.05 1.39 -10.96
N LEU A 21 14.83 1.13 -10.49
CA LEU A 21 13.66 1.92 -10.80
C LEU A 21 13.31 2.93 -9.69
N PHE A 22 13.11 2.49 -8.46
CA PHE A 22 12.40 3.31 -7.45
C PHE A 22 13.29 3.83 -6.32
N ARG A 23 14.36 3.10 -5.99
CA ARG A 23 15.23 3.39 -4.84
C ARG A 23 15.75 4.82 -4.81
N LYS A 24 16.12 5.37 -5.97
CA LYS A 24 16.67 6.73 -6.07
C LYS A 24 15.71 7.78 -5.50
N SER A 25 14.42 7.67 -5.80
CA SER A 25 13.41 8.60 -5.29
C SER A 25 13.20 8.46 -3.77
N HIS A 26 13.25 7.23 -3.24
CA HIS A 26 13.12 6.96 -1.80
C HIS A 26 14.30 7.50 -1.01
N GLU A 27 15.53 7.25 -1.48
CA GLU A 27 16.75 7.79 -0.87
C GLU A 27 16.78 9.31 -0.91
N HIS A 28 16.36 9.91 -2.04
CA HIS A 28 16.26 11.37 -2.17
C HIS A 28 15.29 11.94 -1.13
N TYR A 29 14.08 11.41 -1.04
CA TYR A 29 13.06 11.89 -0.10
C TYR A 29 13.49 11.71 1.37
N ALA A 30 14.03 10.54 1.73
CA ALA A 30 14.52 10.29 3.07
C ALA A 30 15.64 11.28 3.45
N ARG A 31 16.63 11.47 2.58
CA ARG A 31 17.73 12.43 2.79
C ARG A 31 17.24 13.86 2.92
N ARG A 32 16.31 14.30 2.05
CA ARG A 32 15.78 15.67 2.05
C ARG A 32 15.10 16.02 3.38
N HIS A 33 14.42 15.06 3.98
CA HIS A 33 13.65 15.27 5.22
C HIS A 33 14.34 14.75 6.48
N GLY A 34 15.59 14.28 6.37
CA GLY A 34 16.38 13.79 7.52
C GLY A 34 15.84 12.49 8.12
N TYR A 35 15.24 11.62 7.31
CA TYR A 35 14.76 10.31 7.74
C TYR A 35 15.87 9.27 7.61
N ASP A 36 15.85 8.28 8.50
CA ASP A 36 16.55 7.03 8.23
C ASP A 36 15.82 6.31 7.10
N PHE A 37 16.57 5.60 6.25
CA PHE A 37 15.99 4.81 5.17
C PHE A 37 16.34 3.34 5.34
N ARG A 38 15.31 2.48 5.33
CA ARG A 38 15.45 1.04 5.54
C ARG A 38 14.77 0.26 4.41
N ILE A 39 15.51 -0.70 3.87
CA ILE A 39 15.00 -1.67 2.90
C ILE A 39 14.96 -3.01 3.62
N ILE A 40 13.76 -3.57 3.76
CA ILE A 40 13.57 -4.92 4.25
C ILE A 40 13.75 -5.85 3.05
N THR A 41 14.82 -6.64 3.06
CA THR A 41 15.13 -7.62 2.00
C THR A 41 14.76 -9.04 2.37
N GLU A 42 14.52 -9.27 3.66
CA GLU A 42 14.11 -10.54 4.24
C GLU A 42 12.83 -10.31 5.03
N PRO A 43 11.75 -11.07 4.75
CA PRO A 43 10.49 -10.91 5.45
C PRO A 43 10.66 -11.20 6.94
N TYR A 44 9.78 -10.62 7.77
CA TYR A 44 9.83 -10.84 9.22
C TYR A 44 9.61 -12.32 9.55
N ASP A 45 10.64 -12.99 10.05
CA ASP A 45 10.60 -14.40 10.45
C ASP A 45 10.83 -14.53 11.96
N LYS A 46 9.77 -14.89 12.67
CA LYS A 46 9.83 -15.39 14.05
C LYS A 46 9.19 -16.79 14.12
N SER A 47 9.72 -17.72 13.33
CA SER A 47 9.56 -19.19 13.39
C SER A 47 8.16 -19.80 13.13
N ASP A 48 8.18 -20.99 12.53
CA ASP A 48 7.07 -21.90 12.13
C ASP A 48 6.23 -21.54 10.88
N TYR A 49 6.61 -20.55 10.09
CA TYR A 49 5.95 -20.31 8.80
C TYR A 49 6.45 -21.29 7.74
N THR A 50 5.67 -22.33 7.44
CA THR A 50 5.96 -23.28 6.36
C THR A 50 5.82 -22.69 4.95
N PHE A 51 5.33 -21.44 4.83
CA PHE A 51 4.99 -20.83 3.54
C PHE A 51 5.64 -19.45 3.35
N LYS A 52 6.67 -19.37 2.50
CA LYS A 52 7.45 -18.15 2.19
C LYS A 52 6.62 -16.95 1.68
N PRO A 53 5.52 -17.13 0.93
CA PRO A 53 4.67 -15.99 0.56
C PRO A 53 3.95 -15.36 1.75
N LEU A 54 3.59 -16.13 2.79
CA LEU A 54 2.92 -15.62 3.98
C LEU A 54 3.80 -14.64 4.76
N SER A 55 5.10 -14.92 4.85
CA SER A 55 6.04 -14.03 5.55
C SER A 55 6.21 -12.69 4.81
N ILE A 56 6.18 -12.69 3.47
CA ILE A 56 6.17 -11.45 2.68
C ILE A 56 4.87 -10.67 2.91
N LEU A 57 3.71 -11.33 2.77
CA LEU A 57 2.39 -10.71 2.91
C LEU A 57 2.13 -10.17 4.32
N SER A 58 2.73 -10.76 5.35
CA SER A 58 2.54 -10.30 6.73
C SER A 58 3.53 -9.23 7.18
N THR A 59 4.54 -8.91 6.37
CA THR A 59 5.61 -8.01 6.80
C THR A 59 5.08 -6.63 7.21
N LYS A 60 4.10 -6.07 6.50
CA LYS A 60 3.47 -4.78 6.84
C LYS A 60 2.78 -4.82 8.22
N MET A 61 2.20 -5.97 8.61
CA MET A 61 1.62 -6.19 9.94
C MET A 61 2.67 -6.35 11.05
N PHE A 62 3.91 -6.66 10.69
CA PHE A 62 5.02 -6.84 11.64
C PHE A 62 6.04 -5.71 11.66
N LEU A 63 5.87 -4.65 10.85
CA LEU A 63 6.78 -3.50 10.82
C LEU A 63 7.02 -2.92 12.21
N CYS A 64 5.95 -2.78 13.00
CA CYS A 64 6.01 -2.27 14.36
C CYS A 64 6.63 -3.25 15.37
N SER A 65 6.93 -4.49 14.97
CA SER A 65 7.48 -5.55 15.82
C SER A 65 8.98 -5.77 15.65
N TYR A 66 9.61 -5.14 14.65
CA TYR A 66 11.06 -5.14 14.54
C TYR A 66 11.69 -4.40 15.73
N ASP A 67 12.83 -4.91 16.21
CA ASP A 67 13.51 -4.29 17.37
C ASP A 67 13.99 -2.88 17.03
N TRP A 68 14.55 -2.68 15.82
CA TRP A 68 14.94 -1.36 15.34
C TRP A 68 13.77 -0.39 15.21
N ALA A 69 12.54 -0.88 14.99
CA ALA A 69 11.37 -0.02 14.84
C ALA A 69 11.05 0.75 16.14
N GLN A 70 11.40 0.19 17.31
CA GLN A 70 11.11 0.81 18.61
C GLN A 70 11.88 2.11 18.86
N GLU A 71 12.96 2.33 18.11
CA GLU A 71 13.76 3.54 18.17
C GLU A 71 13.07 4.75 17.50
N TYR A 72 12.06 4.52 16.67
CA TYR A 72 11.41 5.55 15.87
C TYR A 72 10.10 6.01 16.49
N ASP A 73 9.80 7.30 16.33
CA ASP A 73 8.49 7.87 16.65
C ASP A 73 7.48 7.53 15.55
N LEU A 74 7.93 7.51 14.29
CA LEU A 74 7.13 7.18 13.13
C LEU A 74 7.87 6.27 12.14
N LEU A 75 7.14 5.34 11.55
CA LEU A 75 7.54 4.62 10.35
C LEU A 75 6.65 5.07 9.20
N VAL A 76 7.27 5.43 8.08
CA VAL A 76 6.58 5.69 6.81
C VAL A 76 6.90 4.50 5.92
N PHE A 77 5.97 3.56 5.82
CA PHE A 77 6.09 2.46 4.90
C PHE A 77 5.66 2.88 3.49
N VAL A 78 6.43 2.47 2.49
CA VAL A 78 6.18 2.73 1.08
C VAL A 78 6.49 1.45 0.28
N ASP A 79 5.53 0.99 -0.53
CA ASP A 79 5.73 -0.12 -1.44
C ASP A 79 6.87 0.17 -2.43
N ALA A 80 7.53 -0.89 -2.90
CA ALA A 80 8.73 -0.77 -3.72
C ALA A 80 8.47 -0.13 -5.09
N ASP A 81 7.22 -0.10 -5.56
CA ASP A 81 6.76 0.42 -6.85
C ASP A 81 6.09 1.80 -6.76
N VAL A 82 6.33 2.50 -5.65
CA VAL A 82 5.99 3.91 -5.52
C VAL A 82 7.19 4.76 -5.96
N ILE A 83 6.94 5.78 -6.77
CA ILE A 83 7.90 6.84 -7.04
C ILE A 83 7.50 8.08 -6.24
N ILE A 84 8.45 8.64 -5.49
CA ILE A 84 8.19 9.83 -4.66
C ILE A 84 8.60 11.07 -5.43
N ASN A 85 7.71 12.06 -5.56
CA ASN A 85 8.02 13.35 -6.15
C ASN A 85 9.16 14.05 -5.38
N PRO A 86 10.20 14.59 -6.04
CA PRO A 86 11.34 15.21 -5.35
C PRO A 86 10.94 16.43 -4.50
N GLU A 87 9.81 17.07 -4.82
CA GLU A 87 9.25 18.21 -4.09
C GLU A 87 8.14 17.80 -3.10
N ALA A 88 7.93 16.51 -2.86
CA ALA A 88 6.97 16.03 -1.86
C ALA A 88 7.29 16.61 -0.47
N PRO A 89 6.30 17.15 0.26
CA PRO A 89 6.51 17.69 1.61
C PRO A 89 6.78 16.57 2.61
N ALA A 90 7.15 16.93 3.83
CA ALA A 90 7.43 15.97 4.89
C ALA A 90 6.12 15.37 5.46
N ILE A 91 5.83 14.10 5.13
CA ILE A 91 4.59 13.42 5.54
C ILE A 91 4.35 13.41 7.06
N HIS A 92 5.43 13.34 7.88
CA HIS A 92 5.32 13.31 9.34
C HIS A 92 4.79 14.61 9.95
N THR A 93 4.79 15.71 9.19
CA THR A 93 4.25 17.02 9.61
C THR A 93 2.93 17.37 8.96
N ALA A 94 2.46 16.55 8.00
CA ALA A 94 1.25 16.84 7.23
C ALA A 94 -0.03 16.58 8.02
N TYR A 95 0.03 15.73 9.05
CA TYR A 95 -1.12 15.34 9.87
C TYR A 95 -0.72 15.20 11.34
N ASP A 96 -1.68 15.43 12.23
CA ASP A 96 -1.63 14.90 13.59
C ASP A 96 -2.19 13.48 13.60
N PHE A 97 -1.30 12.50 13.59
CA PHE A 97 -1.68 11.09 13.57
C PHE A 97 -2.29 10.62 14.89
N GLY A 98 -2.13 11.35 16.01
CA GLY A 98 -2.71 10.94 17.29
C GLY A 98 -2.27 9.54 17.71
N ASP A 99 -3.21 8.58 17.76
CA ASP A 99 -2.99 7.15 17.97
C ASP A 99 -3.40 6.29 16.76
N LYS A 100 -3.57 6.89 15.58
CA LYS A 100 -4.11 6.30 14.36
C LYS A 100 -3.03 6.02 13.32
N VAL A 101 -3.28 5.04 12.46
CA VAL A 101 -2.45 4.72 11.29
C VAL A 101 -2.86 5.65 10.14
N GLY A 102 -1.87 6.30 9.53
CA GLY A 102 -2.08 7.08 8.30
C GLY A 102 -2.23 6.16 7.10
N ILE A 103 -3.30 6.34 6.33
CA ILE A 103 -3.62 5.50 5.16
C ILE A 103 -4.48 6.28 4.15
N VAL A 104 -4.51 5.85 2.89
CA VAL A 104 -5.26 6.54 1.81
C VAL A 104 -6.47 5.70 1.36
N ASP A 105 -7.61 6.37 1.15
CA ASP A 105 -8.82 5.78 0.54
C ASP A 105 -8.66 5.69 -0.98
N GLU A 106 -8.29 4.52 -1.47
CA GLU A 106 -8.13 4.23 -2.90
C GLU A 106 -9.45 4.35 -3.68
N TYR A 107 -10.59 4.10 -3.04
CA TYR A 107 -11.88 4.23 -3.73
C TYR A 107 -12.25 5.68 -4.02
N SER A 108 -11.60 6.63 -3.37
CA SER A 108 -11.76 8.04 -3.69
C SER A 108 -10.99 8.49 -4.94
N GLN A 109 -10.25 7.61 -5.63
CA GLN A 109 -9.35 7.95 -6.75
C GLN A 109 -9.84 7.43 -8.12
N PRO A 110 -9.87 8.27 -9.19
CA PRO A 110 -9.71 9.74 -9.17
C PRO A 110 -10.86 10.45 -8.47
N THR A 111 -12.06 9.87 -8.60
CA THR A 111 -13.24 10.18 -7.81
C THR A 111 -13.97 8.86 -7.55
N ARG A 112 -14.80 8.80 -6.50
CA ARG A 112 -15.61 7.60 -6.20
C ARG A 112 -16.48 7.16 -7.37
N GLN A 113 -17.09 8.13 -8.06
CA GLN A 113 -17.92 7.84 -9.23
C GLN A 113 -17.10 7.21 -10.36
N MET A 114 -15.96 7.82 -10.71
CA MET A 114 -15.10 7.30 -11.78
C MET A 114 -14.51 5.92 -11.44
N ARG A 115 -14.17 5.69 -10.17
CA ARG A 115 -13.73 4.38 -9.68
C ARG A 115 -14.79 3.31 -9.90
N ILE A 116 -16.02 3.57 -9.44
CA ILE A 116 -17.14 2.63 -9.59
C ILE A 116 -17.47 2.40 -11.06
N GLU A 117 -17.46 3.44 -11.90
CA GLU A 117 -17.67 3.31 -13.34
C GLU A 117 -16.58 2.45 -14.00
N HIS A 118 -15.31 2.65 -13.63
CA HIS A 118 -14.20 1.84 -14.12
C HIS A 118 -14.35 0.37 -13.72
N GLN A 119 -14.62 0.07 -12.44
CA GLN A 119 -14.85 -1.30 -11.97
C GLN A 119 -16.02 -1.97 -12.72
N ARG A 120 -17.13 -1.25 -12.92
CA ARG A 120 -18.29 -1.77 -13.67
C ARG A 120 -17.98 -2.02 -15.15
N LYS A 121 -17.13 -1.22 -15.79
CA LYS A 121 -16.70 -1.44 -17.18
C LYS A 121 -15.82 -2.67 -17.27
N SER A 122 -14.81 -2.77 -16.41
CA SER A 122 -13.94 -3.95 -16.34
C SER A 122 -14.76 -5.23 -16.10
N ALA A 123 -15.73 -5.22 -15.19
CA ALA A 123 -16.61 -6.36 -14.96
C ALA A 123 -17.42 -6.79 -16.20
N LYS A 124 -17.81 -5.84 -17.07
CA LYS A 124 -18.59 -6.12 -18.29
C LYS A 124 -17.72 -6.59 -19.46
N GLU A 125 -16.52 -6.05 -19.60
CA GLU A 125 -15.58 -6.40 -20.66
C GLU A 125 -14.94 -7.78 -20.41
N VAL A 126 -14.86 -8.18 -19.14
CA VAL A 126 -14.17 -9.38 -18.69
C VAL A 126 -15.13 -10.58 -18.52
N ASN A 127 -16.05 -10.77 -19.47
CA ASN A 127 -16.74 -12.07 -19.65
C ASN A 127 -15.80 -13.20 -20.11
N SER A 128 -14.47 -13.03 -20.04
CA SER A 128 -13.48 -14.00 -20.55
C SER A 128 -12.19 -14.21 -19.74
N VAL A 129 -11.83 -13.41 -18.72
CA VAL A 129 -10.58 -13.64 -17.94
C VAL A 129 -10.69 -13.13 -16.49
N PRO A 130 -10.86 -13.95 -15.45
CA PRO A 130 -11.08 -13.45 -14.09
C PRO A 130 -9.88 -12.64 -13.57
N CYS A 131 -9.99 -11.30 -13.57
CA CYS A 131 -9.12 -10.44 -12.75
C CYS A 131 -9.79 -10.32 -11.39
N SER A 132 -9.16 -10.91 -10.37
CA SER A 132 -9.54 -10.85 -8.95
C SER A 132 -10.98 -11.20 -8.56
N GLY A 133 -11.80 -11.73 -9.46
CA GLY A 133 -13.11 -12.30 -9.16
C GLY A 133 -12.99 -13.70 -8.56
N LEU A 134 -13.78 -13.99 -7.54
CA LEU A 134 -14.02 -15.33 -7.02
C LEU A 134 -14.45 -16.30 -8.16
N ASP A 135 -14.41 -17.62 -7.92
CA ASP A 135 -14.73 -18.65 -8.95
C ASP A 135 -16.19 -18.61 -9.40
N ASN A 136 -17.01 -17.74 -8.79
CA ASN A 136 -18.41 -17.50 -9.10
C ASN A 136 -18.65 -16.27 -10.01
N GLY A 137 -17.59 -15.55 -10.43
CA GLY A 137 -17.72 -14.39 -11.32
C GLY A 137 -18.31 -13.14 -10.65
N GLU A 138 -18.37 -13.09 -9.31
CA GLU A 138 -18.76 -11.88 -8.59
C GLU A 138 -17.65 -10.82 -8.65
N TRP A 139 -18.03 -9.61 -9.06
CA TRP A 139 -17.18 -8.42 -9.08
C TRP A 139 -17.58 -7.47 -7.97
N ASP A 140 -16.60 -6.84 -7.33
CA ASP A 140 -16.84 -5.76 -6.37
C ASP A 140 -17.32 -4.51 -7.11
N THR A 141 -18.55 -4.08 -6.83
CA THR A 141 -19.15 -2.90 -7.46
C THR A 141 -19.25 -1.69 -6.53
N CYS A 142 -18.89 -1.89 -5.26
CA CYS A 142 -18.80 -0.89 -4.21
C CYS A 142 -17.82 -1.35 -3.11
N ALA A 143 -17.49 -0.46 -2.17
CA ALA A 143 -16.56 -0.77 -1.09
C ALA A 143 -17.07 -1.88 -0.15
N MET A 144 -18.38 -1.96 0.08
CA MET A 144 -18.95 -3.06 0.88
C MET A 144 -18.77 -4.42 0.19
N ASP A 145 -18.92 -4.46 -1.14
CA ASP A 145 -18.68 -5.69 -1.91
C ASP A 145 -17.22 -6.13 -1.80
N TYR A 146 -16.27 -5.18 -1.83
CA TYR A 146 -14.85 -5.47 -1.69
C TYR A 146 -14.56 -6.30 -0.42
N TYR A 147 -15.04 -5.86 0.74
CA TYR A 147 -14.82 -6.61 2.00
C TYR A 147 -15.61 -7.92 2.05
N ARG A 148 -16.85 -7.93 1.53
CA ARG A 148 -17.68 -9.15 1.50
C ARG A 148 -17.08 -10.23 0.59
N ILE A 149 -16.61 -9.85 -0.59
CA ILE A 149 -16.08 -10.77 -1.61
C ILE A 149 -14.69 -11.28 -1.19
N HIS A 150 -13.83 -10.40 -0.67
CA HIS A 150 -12.44 -10.78 -0.43
C HIS A 150 -12.16 -11.41 0.94
N ILE A 151 -12.99 -11.15 1.96
CA ILE A 151 -12.79 -11.71 3.31
C ILE A 151 -14.08 -12.19 3.99
N GLU A 152 -15.20 -12.26 3.26
CA GLU A 152 -16.51 -12.69 3.80
C GLU A 152 -16.97 -11.86 5.02
N LYS A 153 -16.61 -10.57 5.05
CA LYS A 153 -17.03 -9.64 6.11
C LYS A 153 -17.95 -8.56 5.58
N HIS A 154 -19.00 -8.26 6.35
CA HIS A 154 -19.82 -7.09 6.11
C HIS A 154 -19.22 -5.90 6.84
N LEU A 155 -18.91 -4.84 6.09
CA LEU A 155 -18.48 -3.55 6.60
C LEU A 155 -19.30 -2.47 5.90
N ALA A 156 -20.08 -1.70 6.68
CA ALA A 156 -20.86 -0.59 6.15
C ALA A 156 -19.93 0.62 5.92
N THR A 157 -19.33 0.68 4.73
CA THR A 157 -18.35 1.70 4.36
C THR A 157 -18.41 2.04 2.88
N ASP A 158 -17.92 3.23 2.54
CA ASP A 158 -17.66 3.68 1.17
C ASP A 158 -16.15 3.80 0.87
N MET A 159 -15.29 3.39 1.80
CA MET A 159 -13.83 3.48 1.70
C MET A 159 -13.19 2.11 1.50
N VAL A 160 -12.17 2.07 0.65
CA VAL A 160 -11.23 0.94 0.56
C VAL A 160 -9.83 1.50 0.64
N PHE A 161 -9.07 1.03 1.62
CA PHE A 161 -7.73 1.54 1.85
C PHE A 161 -6.68 0.84 1.00
N ASN A 162 -5.69 1.60 0.53
CA ASN A 162 -4.50 1.07 -0.15
C ASN A 162 -3.31 1.01 0.81
N THR A 163 -2.64 -0.14 0.89
CA THR A 163 -1.51 -0.38 1.81
C THR A 163 -0.16 -0.03 1.19
N GLY A 164 -0.13 0.59 0.00
CA GLY A 164 1.08 1.05 -0.67
C GLY A 164 1.84 2.14 0.09
N VAL A 165 1.13 2.92 0.91
CA VAL A 165 1.74 3.89 1.82
C VAL A 165 1.00 3.85 3.14
N LEU A 166 1.75 3.62 4.22
CA LEU A 166 1.24 3.55 5.60
C LEU A 166 2.12 4.36 6.53
N VAL A 167 1.51 5.05 7.50
CA VAL A 167 2.23 5.77 8.54
C VAL A 167 1.90 5.18 9.91
N PHE A 168 2.91 4.62 10.58
CA PHE A 168 2.77 3.95 11.87
C PHE A 168 3.51 4.67 12.98
N GLN A 169 3.05 4.46 14.20
CA GLN A 169 3.72 4.80 15.46
C GLN A 169 4.05 3.48 16.17
N PRO A 170 5.28 2.95 16.05
CA PRO A 170 5.61 1.57 16.45
C PRO A 170 5.14 1.20 17.84
N ARG A 171 5.41 2.06 18.83
CA ARG A 171 5.05 1.81 20.24
C ARG A 171 3.55 1.76 20.50
N LYS A 172 2.75 2.47 19.68
CA LYS A 172 1.29 2.53 19.83
C LYS A 172 0.59 1.43 19.02
N HIS A 173 1.13 1.08 17.86
CA HIS A 173 0.44 0.22 16.90
C HIS A 173 0.91 -1.23 16.95
N ARG A 174 2.05 -1.54 17.56
CA ARG A 174 2.62 -2.90 17.61
C ARG A 174 1.63 -3.97 18.04
N GLU A 175 1.03 -3.82 19.22
CA GLU A 175 0.13 -4.84 19.76
C GLU A 175 -1.08 -5.06 18.85
N PHE A 176 -1.67 -3.98 18.34
CA PHE A 176 -2.80 -4.03 17.43
C PHE A 176 -2.47 -4.78 16.14
N MET A 177 -1.35 -4.45 15.49
CA MET A 177 -0.94 -5.09 14.23
C MET A 177 -0.54 -6.56 14.43
N GLU A 178 0.12 -6.91 15.53
CA GLU A 178 0.42 -8.30 15.88
C GLU A 178 -0.87 -9.12 16.12
N ASN A 179 -1.85 -8.54 16.80
CA ASN A 179 -3.13 -9.20 17.08
C ASN A 179 -3.97 -9.37 15.81
N MET A 180 -3.95 -8.38 14.91
CA MET A 180 -4.52 -8.50 13.56
C MET A 180 -3.94 -9.69 12.80
N PHE A 181 -2.62 -9.82 12.74
CA PHE A 181 -2.01 -10.97 12.08
C PHE A 181 -2.41 -12.29 12.75
N LYS A 182 -2.36 -12.38 14.09
CA LYS A 182 -2.75 -13.60 14.83
C LYS A 182 -4.19 -14.04 14.53
N LYS A 183 -5.10 -13.07 14.38
CA LYS A 183 -6.52 -13.28 14.07
C LYS A 183 -6.72 -13.84 12.67
N HIS A 184 -6.00 -13.32 11.68
CA HIS A 184 -6.23 -13.62 10.26
C HIS A 184 -5.26 -14.62 9.64
N LYS A 185 -4.16 -15.00 10.32
CA LYS A 185 -3.09 -15.82 9.72
C LYS A 185 -3.54 -17.09 9.01
N GLN A 186 -4.57 -17.79 9.52
CA GLN A 186 -5.08 -19.02 8.91
C GLN A 186 -5.75 -18.74 7.56
N GLU A 187 -6.48 -17.64 7.48
CA GLU A 187 -7.20 -17.21 6.29
C GLU A 187 -6.20 -16.66 5.26
N ILE A 188 -5.16 -15.92 5.68
CA ILE A 188 -4.07 -15.46 4.80
C ILE A 188 -3.38 -16.66 4.12
N CYS A 189 -3.11 -17.75 4.86
CA CYS A 189 -2.49 -18.96 4.30
C CYS A 189 -3.34 -19.64 3.23
N ALA A 190 -4.66 -19.61 3.39
CA ALA A 190 -5.60 -20.34 2.55
C ALA A 190 -6.10 -19.53 1.35
N HIS A 191 -5.86 -18.22 1.32
CA HIS A 191 -6.49 -17.34 0.35
C HIS A 191 -5.81 -17.33 -1.03
N LYS A 192 -6.60 -17.62 -2.06
CA LYS A 192 -6.13 -17.70 -3.47
C LYS A 192 -5.57 -16.39 -4.04
N ASN A 193 -5.98 -15.23 -3.51
CA ASN A 193 -5.58 -13.90 -4.02
C ASN A 193 -4.51 -13.19 -3.17
N GLY A 194 -3.79 -13.90 -2.30
CA GLY A 194 -2.54 -13.47 -1.61
C GLY A 194 -2.38 -11.97 -1.31
N PHE A 195 -1.79 -11.21 -2.25
CA PHE A 195 -1.49 -9.78 -2.11
C PHE A 195 -2.69 -8.88 -1.80
N HIS A 196 -3.85 -9.13 -2.43
CA HIS A 196 -5.05 -8.35 -2.11
C HIS A 196 -5.57 -8.63 -0.71
N TYR A 197 -5.29 -9.82 -0.17
CA TYR A 197 -5.81 -10.22 1.13
C TYR A 197 -5.20 -9.38 2.28
N GLU A 198 -3.90 -9.08 2.22
CA GLU A 198 -3.23 -8.19 3.20
C GLU A 198 -3.90 -6.82 3.27
N GLN A 199 -4.11 -6.19 2.11
CA GLN A 199 -4.75 -4.89 2.00
C GLN A 199 -6.19 -4.92 2.54
N VAL A 200 -6.97 -5.95 2.19
CA VAL A 200 -8.36 -6.06 2.65
C VAL A 200 -8.40 -6.22 4.18
N VAL A 201 -7.56 -7.09 4.76
CA VAL A 201 -7.55 -7.33 6.21
C VAL A 201 -7.14 -6.08 6.98
N ILE A 202 -6.05 -5.41 6.59
CA ILE A 202 -5.64 -4.17 7.26
C ILE A 202 -6.72 -3.11 7.12
N GLY A 203 -7.28 -2.95 5.92
CA GLY A 203 -8.37 -2.01 5.69
C GLY A 203 -9.57 -2.27 6.60
N TYR A 204 -9.98 -3.54 6.72
CA TYR A 204 -11.12 -3.95 7.54
C TYR A 204 -10.87 -3.69 9.03
N GLU A 205 -9.73 -4.14 9.56
CA GLU A 205 -9.42 -4.00 10.99
C GLU A 205 -9.21 -2.53 11.39
N LEU A 206 -8.57 -1.73 10.53
CA LEU A 206 -8.41 -0.30 10.78
C LEU A 206 -9.75 0.46 10.80
N GLN A 207 -10.68 0.09 9.92
CA GLN A 207 -12.01 0.72 9.88
C GLN A 207 -12.87 0.30 11.06
N THR A 208 -12.95 -1.00 11.35
CA THR A 208 -13.79 -1.54 12.44
C THR A 208 -13.33 -1.11 13.83
N ASN A 209 -12.04 -0.83 14.02
CA ASN A 209 -11.50 -0.35 15.29
C ASN A 209 -11.26 1.17 15.33
N GLU A 210 -11.68 1.91 14.30
CA GLU A 210 -11.46 3.36 14.16
C GLU A 210 -9.98 3.79 14.30
N LYS A 211 -9.04 2.90 13.94
CA LYS A 211 -7.58 3.07 14.09
C LYS A 211 -6.91 3.72 12.88
N HIS A 212 -7.65 4.46 12.07
CA HIS A 212 -7.14 5.12 10.87
C HIS A 212 -7.36 6.63 10.87
N ILE A 213 -6.46 7.32 10.18
CA ILE A 213 -6.67 8.67 9.66
C ILE A 213 -6.48 8.61 8.14
N VAL A 214 -7.48 9.12 7.42
CA VAL A 214 -7.45 9.16 5.95
C VAL A 214 -6.58 10.33 5.51
N MET A 215 -5.50 10.02 4.80
CA MET A 215 -4.61 11.00 4.18
C MET A 215 -5.10 11.38 2.79
N ASP A 216 -4.72 12.57 2.32
CA ASP A 216 -4.93 13.03 0.95
C ASP A 216 -4.37 12.02 -0.07
N ASN A 217 -5.11 11.81 -1.16
CA ASN A 217 -4.76 10.87 -2.23
C ASN A 217 -3.38 11.12 -2.84
N LYS A 218 -2.85 12.35 -2.77
CA LYS A 218 -1.49 12.67 -3.22
C LYS A 218 -0.41 11.86 -2.50
N TRP A 219 -0.68 11.34 -1.31
CA TRP A 219 0.25 10.50 -0.55
C TRP A 219 0.27 9.03 -0.97
N ASN A 220 -0.63 8.59 -1.85
CA ASN A 220 -0.64 7.26 -2.44
C ASN A 220 -1.50 7.27 -3.71
N ALA A 221 -1.03 7.99 -4.73
CA ALA A 221 -1.78 8.29 -5.93
C ALA A 221 -1.62 7.16 -6.96
N ILE A 222 -2.70 6.41 -7.24
CA ILE A 222 -2.62 5.16 -8.03
C ILE A 222 -2.57 5.47 -9.53
N TRP A 223 -1.39 5.36 -10.14
CA TRP A 223 -1.16 5.78 -11.51
C TRP A 223 -2.11 5.13 -12.51
N GLN A 224 -2.28 3.81 -12.40
CA GLN A 224 -3.10 3.01 -13.31
C GLN A 224 -4.52 3.57 -13.47
N MET A 225 -5.13 4.00 -12.35
CA MET A 225 -6.48 4.55 -12.35
C MET A 225 -6.56 5.82 -13.17
N TYR A 226 -5.64 6.77 -12.98
CA TYR A 226 -5.64 8.05 -13.68
C TYR A 226 -5.26 7.91 -15.15
N LYS A 227 -4.32 7.01 -15.47
CA LYS A 227 -3.96 6.71 -16.86
C LYS A 227 -5.18 6.28 -17.66
N TYR A 228 -5.90 5.26 -17.19
CA TYR A 228 -6.97 4.65 -17.97
C TYR A 228 -8.31 5.39 -17.88
N THR A 229 -8.55 6.17 -16.82
CA THR A 229 -9.82 6.90 -16.66
C THR A 229 -9.74 8.37 -17.06
N CYS A 230 -8.57 9.01 -16.91
CA CYS A 230 -8.40 10.44 -17.13
C CYS A 230 -7.46 10.77 -18.30
N GLY A 231 -6.71 9.80 -18.84
CA GLY A 231 -5.76 10.04 -19.93
C GLY A 231 -4.60 10.95 -19.54
N TYR A 232 -4.16 10.89 -18.28
CA TYR A 232 -3.00 11.66 -17.82
C TYR A 232 -1.71 11.12 -18.43
N GLU A 233 -0.67 11.95 -18.43
CA GLU A 233 0.72 11.56 -18.65
C GLU A 233 1.45 11.43 -17.30
N LEU A 234 2.35 10.44 -17.19
CA LEU A 234 2.95 10.08 -15.91
C LEU A 234 3.80 11.22 -15.31
N ASP A 235 4.49 11.99 -16.15
CA ASP A 235 5.33 13.10 -15.70
C ASP A 235 4.49 14.23 -15.05
N THR A 236 3.35 14.53 -15.64
CA THR A 236 2.39 15.53 -15.19
C THR A 236 1.67 15.04 -13.94
N PHE A 237 1.34 13.76 -13.90
CA PHE A 237 0.77 13.13 -12.72
C PHE A 237 1.75 13.15 -11.54
N LEU A 238 3.03 12.84 -11.78
CA LEU A 238 4.08 12.91 -10.76
C LEU A 238 4.24 14.33 -10.20
N LYS A 239 4.23 15.37 -11.05
CA LYS A 239 4.34 16.77 -10.61
C LYS A 239 3.21 17.21 -9.68
N ASN A 240 2.02 16.61 -9.82
CA ASN A 240 0.82 17.00 -9.08
C ASN A 240 0.55 16.18 -7.81
N ASN A 241 1.25 15.06 -7.63
CA ASN A 241 1.10 14.14 -6.51
C ASN A 241 2.42 14.02 -5.74
N TYR A 242 2.35 13.58 -4.48
CA TYR A 242 3.54 13.42 -3.66
C TYR A 242 4.16 12.05 -3.88
N PHE A 243 3.34 10.99 -3.81
CA PHE A 243 3.76 9.60 -3.88
C PHE A 243 2.88 8.95 -4.94
N VAL A 244 3.48 8.55 -6.06
CA VAL A 244 2.76 7.93 -7.19
C VAL A 244 3.02 6.43 -7.16
N HIS A 245 1.95 5.65 -7.04
CA HIS A 245 2.00 4.20 -6.94
C HIS A 245 1.76 3.57 -8.32
N LEU A 246 2.76 2.89 -8.86
CA LEU A 246 2.72 2.24 -10.18
C LEU A 246 2.28 0.77 -10.06
N ALA A 247 1.21 0.54 -9.29
CA ALA A 247 0.66 -0.78 -9.04
C ALA A 247 0.48 -1.59 -10.34
N GLY A 248 0.85 -2.87 -10.31
CA GLY A 248 0.69 -3.77 -11.46
C GLY A 248 1.72 -3.58 -12.58
N HIS A 249 2.89 -3.01 -12.30
CA HIS A 249 3.98 -2.80 -13.26
C HIS A 249 3.66 -1.83 -14.42
N VAL A 250 2.70 -0.92 -14.23
CA VAL A 250 2.27 0.00 -15.28
C VAL A 250 3.35 1.05 -15.54
N ASP A 251 3.82 1.16 -16.78
CA ASP A 251 4.80 2.17 -17.25
C ASP A 251 6.17 2.17 -16.56
N TYR A 252 6.61 1.02 -16.03
CA TYR A 252 7.96 0.90 -15.44
C TYR A 252 9.09 1.31 -16.38
N HIS A 253 8.92 1.08 -17.69
CA HIS A 253 9.89 1.47 -18.72
C HIS A 253 10.14 2.99 -18.80
N VAL A 254 9.25 3.82 -18.22
CA VAL A 254 9.38 5.28 -18.19
C VAL A 254 10.20 5.75 -16.97
N ILE A 255 10.23 4.95 -15.90
CA ILE A 255 10.87 5.32 -14.62
C ILE A 255 12.36 5.70 -14.75
N PRO A 256 13.20 5.03 -15.56
CA PRO A 256 14.59 5.45 -15.74
C PRO A 256 14.75 6.89 -16.24
N TYR A 257 13.80 7.40 -17.02
CA TYR A 257 13.80 8.80 -17.47
C TYR A 257 13.42 9.75 -16.33
N LEU A 258 12.42 9.39 -15.52
CA LEU A 258 12.03 10.17 -14.34
C LEU A 258 13.12 10.19 -13.26
N ASN A 259 13.97 9.17 -13.21
CA ASN A 259 15.12 9.13 -12.31
C ASN A 259 16.14 10.24 -12.55
N THR A 260 16.10 10.93 -13.70
CA THR A 260 16.92 12.12 -13.96
C THR A 260 16.56 13.33 -13.09
N LEU A 261 15.39 13.30 -12.42
CA LEU A 261 14.90 14.36 -11.54
C LEU A 261 15.47 14.32 -10.11
N PHE A 262 16.18 13.25 -9.72
CA PHE A 262 16.59 12.98 -8.32
C PHE A 262 18.08 13.07 -8.05
#